data_AF-W4VLW8-F1
#
_entry.id   AF-W4VLW8-F1
#
_cell.length_a   1.000
_cell.length_b   1.000
_cell.length_c   1.000
_cell.angle_alpha   90.00
_cell.angle_beta   90.00
_cell.angle_gamma   90.00
#
_symmetry.space_group_name_H-M   'P 1'
#
loop_
_entity.id
_entity.type
_entity.pdbx_description
1 polymer ?
#
loop_
_entity_poly.entity_id
_entity_poly.type
_entity_poly.pdbx_seq_one_letter_code
_entity_poly.pdbx_strand_id
1 'polypeptide(L)' 'MTGEEDIMIMTISGVLIRMQVEGISTTGRNTQGVRLIRLQQEEKVATIAKVDPETELDEVEQTIEDTEN' A
#
# COMPACT_ATOMS: atom_id res chain seq x y z
N MET A 1 -15.66 0.35 0.23
CA MET A 1 -14.56 0.24 1.20
C MET A 1 -15.22 0.08 2.54
N THR A 2 -14.98 -1.06 3.18
CA THR A 2 -15.43 -1.37 4.54
C THR A 2 -14.48 -0.77 5.57
N GLY A 3 -13.28 -0.34 5.15
CA GLY A 3 -12.25 0.26 6.01
C GLY A 3 -11.16 -0.74 6.42
N GLU A 4 -11.42 -2.02 6.24
CA GLU A 4 -10.50 -3.12 6.51
C GLU A 4 -9.51 -3.36 5.36
N GLU A 5 -9.72 -2.74 4.21
CA GLU A 5 -8.84 -2.90 3.06
C GLU A 5 -7.55 -2.08 3.23
N ASP A 6 -6.52 -2.48 2.51
CA ASP A 6 -5.32 -1.67 2.35
C ASP A 6 -5.33 -0.94 1.01
N ILE A 7 -4.65 0.19 0.97
CA ILE A 7 -4.30 0.88 -0.26
C ILE A 7 -2.82 0.66 -0.52
N MET A 8 -2.52 0.26 -1.74
CA MET A 8 -1.16 0.19 -2.28
C MET A 8 -0.96 1.32 -3.27
N ILE A 9 0.10 2.11 -3.07
CA ILE A 9 0.53 3.19 -3.94
C ILE A 9 1.87 2.83 -4.54
N MET A 10 2.00 2.92 -5.86
CA MET A 10 3.27 2.74 -6.55
C MET A 10 3.72 4.08 -7.14
N THR A 11 4.96 4.47 -6.91
CA THR A 11 5.56 5.65 -7.54
C THR A 11 6.25 5.28 -8.85
N ILE A 12 6.55 6.28 -9.68
CA ILE A 12 7.28 6.09 -10.96
C ILE A 12 8.70 5.53 -10.78
N SER A 13 9.27 5.65 -9.59
CA SER A 13 10.60 5.12 -9.23
C SER A 13 10.54 3.66 -8.77
N GLY A 14 9.33 3.07 -8.69
CA GLY A 14 9.12 1.70 -8.24
C GLY A 14 8.95 1.53 -6.73
N VAL A 15 8.84 2.62 -5.96
CA VAL A 15 8.55 2.54 -4.53
C VAL A 15 7.10 2.12 -4.31
N LEU A 16 6.90 1.03 -3.56
CA LEU A 16 5.59 0.57 -3.12
C LEU A 16 5.34 1.02 -1.68
N ILE A 17 4.17 1.63 -1.47
CA ILE A 17 3.72 2.10 -0.16
C ILE A 17 2.36 1.46 0.11
N ARG A 18 2.28 0.65 1.17
CA ARG A 18 1.05 0.03 1.66
C ARG A 18 0.56 0.76 2.90
N MET A 19 -0.74 1.02 3.00
CA MET A 19 -1.35 1.64 4.16
C MET A 19 -2.78 1.17 4.38
N GLN A 20 -3.13 0.99 5.66
CA GLN A 20 -4.46 0.58 6.06
C GLN A 20 -5.46 1.74 5.93
N VAL A 21 -6.61 1.46 5.33
CA VAL A 21 -7.64 2.48 5.05
C VAL A 21 -8.24 3.04 6.33
N GLU A 22 -8.33 2.24 7.40
CA GLU A 22 -8.86 2.67 8.70
C GLU A 22 -8.15 3.92 9.26
N GLY A 23 -6.85 4.08 8.99
CA GLY A 23 -6.08 5.25 9.42
C GLY A 23 -6.30 6.52 8.60
N ILE A 24 -7.07 6.47 7.52
CA ILE A 24 -7.25 7.58 6.57
C ILE A 24 -8.47 8.42 6.95
N SER A 25 -8.31 9.74 7.03
CA SER A 25 -9.39 10.65 7.37
C SER A 25 -10.52 10.65 6.34
N THR A 26 -11.73 10.32 6.77
CA THR A 26 -12.94 10.44 5.95
C THR A 26 -13.27 11.91 5.74
N THR A 27 -13.20 12.38 4.49
CA THR A 27 -13.49 13.77 4.13
C THR A 27 -14.66 13.83 3.15
N GLY A 28 -15.49 14.89 3.24
CA GLY A 28 -16.67 15.06 2.38
C GLY A 28 -16.33 15.23 0.89
N ARG A 29 -17.33 15.02 0.02
CA ARG A 29 -17.16 15.03 -1.44
C ARG A 29 -16.68 16.36 -2.03
N ASN A 30 -16.96 17.49 -1.38
CA ASN A 30 -16.56 18.81 -1.85
C ASN A 30 -15.33 19.33 -1.08
N THR A 31 -14.24 18.56 -1.12
CA THR A 31 -12.98 18.90 -0.45
C THR A 31 -11.78 18.49 -1.31
N GLN A 32 -10.59 18.99 -0.97
CA GLN A 32 -9.33 18.56 -1.59
C GLN A 32 -8.80 17.23 -1.03
N GLY A 33 -9.44 16.69 0.02
CA GLY A 33 -8.95 15.52 0.75
C GLY A 33 -7.74 15.82 1.64
N VAL A 34 -7.05 14.75 2.04
CA VAL A 34 -5.85 14.79 2.89
C VAL A 34 -4.64 14.23 2.15
N ARG A 35 -3.45 14.68 2.54
CA ARG A 35 -2.20 14.15 1.97
C ARG A 35 -1.81 12.86 2.69
N LEU A 36 -1.79 11.75 1.96
CA LEU A 36 -1.40 10.42 2.48
C LEU A 36 0.12 10.26 2.56
N ILE A 37 0.84 10.67 1.51
CA ILE A 37 2.30 10.50 1.39
C ILE A 37 2.97 11.82 1.00
N ARG A 38 4.23 12.00 1.41
CA ARG A 38 5.11 13.06 0.91
C ARG A 38 6.04 12.45 -0.13
N LEU A 39 5.95 12.92 -1.36
CA LEU A 39 6.85 12.55 -2.44
C LEU A 39 8.07 13.48 -2.45
N GLN A 40 9.21 12.96 -2.86
CA GLN A 40 10.40 13.76 -3.13
C GLN A 40 10.20 14.65 -4.37
N GLN A 41 11.10 15.58 -4.62
CA GLN A 41 11.08 16.34 -5.88
C GLN A 41 11.16 15.39 -7.08
N GLU A 42 10.40 15.71 -8.12
CA GLU A 42 10.28 14.94 -9.38
C GLU A 42 9.63 13.55 -9.27
N GLU A 43 9.33 13.07 -8.06
CA GLU A 43 8.61 11.83 -7.86
C GLU A 43 7.09 12.02 -8.02
N LYS A 44 6.44 11.02 -8.61
CA LYS A 44 5.00 11.01 -8.88
C LYS A 44 4.39 9.65 -8.54
N VAL A 45 3.13 9.65 -8.15
CA VAL A 45 2.32 8.42 -8.09
C VAL A 45 2.10 7.92 -9.51
N ALA A 46 2.49 6.66 -9.75
CA ALA A 46 2.22 5.96 -11.00
C ALA A 46 0.81 5.33 -10.97
N THR A 47 0.46 4.63 -9.87
CA THR A 47 -0.85 4.00 -9.71
C THR A 47 -1.22 3.81 -8.24
N ILE A 48 -2.51 3.53 -8.02
CA ILE A 48 -3.09 3.20 -6.72
C ILE A 48 -3.99 1.98 -6.92
N ALA A 49 -3.90 1.02 -5.99
CA ALA A 49 -4.75 -0.16 -5.95
C ALA A 49 -5.34 -0.34 -4.55
N LYS A 50 -6.58 -0.85 -4.50
CA LYS A 50 -7.14 -1.42 -3.28
C LYS A 50 -6.73 -2.88 -3.22
N VAL A 51 -6.19 -3.32 -2.10
CA VAL A 51 -5.81 -4.71 -1.87
C VAL A 51 -6.47 -5.22 -0.60
N ASP A 52 -6.62 -6.54 -0.50
CA ASP A 52 -7.12 -7.17 0.71
C ASP A 52 -6.15 -6.90 1.87
N PRO A 53 -6.63 -6.78 3.12
CA PRO A 53 -5.77 -6.59 4.28
C PRO A 53 -4.69 -7.68 4.34
N GLU A 54 -3.50 -7.29 4.79
CA GLU A 54 -2.46 -8.28 5.06
C GLU A 54 -2.94 -9.17 6.21
N THR A 55 -3.14 -10.45 5.93
CA THR A 55 -3.44 -11.42 6.98
C THR A 55 -2.13 -12.09 7.38
N GLU A 56 -1.95 -12.43 8.65
CA GLU A 56 -0.75 -13.10 9.18
C GLU A 56 -0.39 -14.43 8.47
N LEU A 57 -1.23 -14.89 7.53
CA LEU A 57 -1.04 -16.10 6.73
C LEU A 57 -0.13 -15.91 5.50
N ASP A 58 0.25 -14.67 5.19
CA ASP A 58 1.09 -14.37 4.01
C ASP A 58 2.61 -14.41 4.30
N GLU A 59 3.05 -14.67 5.55
CA GLU A 59 4.46 -14.88 5.94
C GLU A 59 5.03 -16.26 5.53
N VAL A 60 4.58 -16.84 4.43
CA VAL A 60 5.19 -18.05 3.84
C VAL A 60 6.16 -17.67 2.72
N GLU A 61 7.17 -16.86 3.06
CA GLU A 61 8.35 -16.71 2.20
C GLU A 61 9.33 -17.89 2.42
N GLN A 62 9.47 -18.70 1.36
CA GLN A 62 10.74 -19.27 0.89
C GLN A 62 11.44 -20.28 1.83
N THR A 63 11.00 -21.54 1.80
CA THR A 63 11.88 -22.70 2.05
C THR A 63 12.22 -23.37 0.73
N ILE A 64 13.15 -22.80 -0.05
CA ILE A 64 13.84 -23.51 -1.11
C ILE A 64 15.34 -23.19 -0.97
N GLU A 65 16.17 -24.22 -1.09
CA GLU A 65 17.64 -24.25 -0.99
C GLU A 65 18.21 -24.59 0.39
N ASP A 66 18.14 -25.88 0.74
CA ASP A 66 19.30 -26.66 1.22
C ASP A 66 18.88 -28.15 1.34
N THR A 67 18.78 -28.84 0.21
CA THR A 67 18.84 -30.31 0.18
C THR A 67 19.80 -30.73 -0.91
N GLU A 68 21.06 -30.34 -0.74
CA GLU A 68 22.20 -31.06 -1.29
C GLU A 68 23.20 -31.34 -0.16
N ASN A 69 23.04 -32.50 0.49
CA ASN A 69 24.16 -33.37 0.89
C ASN A 69 23.67 -34.79 1.20
#